data_AF-A0A538DMS9-F1
#
_entry.id   AF-A0A538DMS9-F1
#
_cell.length_a   1.000
_cell.length_b   1.000
_cell.length_c   1.000
_cell.angle_alpha   90.00
_cell.angle_beta   90.00
_cell.angle_gamma   90.00
#
_symmetry.space_group_name_H-M   'P 1'
#
loop_
_entity.id
_entity.type
_entity.pdbx_description
1 polymer ?
#
loop_
_entity_poly.entity_id
_entity_poly.type
_entity_poly.pdbx_seq_one_letter_code
_entity_poly.pdbx_strand_id
1 'polypeptide(L)'
;MKDLLEPLVEPFDNEPGDWADVVARAGRQHVPRKLALAGALVVLGLALAVPLGLAGRVIGLFKDEGKPIPVGSLSPSDRSMLVLSMCSHVQLVTPRGQAPEKRCADGPPTITEIANNGKRRYWKVAFPNGSQCLASGRVRGYRETGGGRSHVGMMTCGKGRNLFPSPKRPITVDAAISLSRGAPRARLLKASGLAGEGVASVGLIEKSGDVLRTKVEGRTYEFARPPDRAWESIAAYDDSGGEVYRESLHLEAFPRPHTGARPPKPPPPPPLPALPKQSPLQHGEASGATIDVYRSGLVAVHLIKGSRPYDLLRPAKRADQRVNVACARLAYGAGRWASLGAGISVPFGSEMRAAVGTISPIQMRGEVPRPPYDGCWLKGTFGLRWNDSRGMHAAVEVAFTPLGRRYFAELAAAQDLGLFMRTSQMRSIRAGMRDDRVPSGARIASKFPSRVVGLGERTDSAPPGSIGVWSNGRNIVVVSRVAEDGRRMYVSLRNGAFGPNNLAGLKQIYY
;
A
#
# COMPACT_ATOMS: atom_id res chain seq x y z
N MET A 1 -40.18 -9.56 19.11
CA MET A 1 -38.75 -9.52 19.55
C MET A 1 -37.83 -8.79 18.58
N LYS A 2 -38.26 -8.47 17.35
CA LYS A 2 -37.50 -7.72 16.35
C LYS A 2 -37.66 -6.18 16.51
N ASP A 3 -38.71 -5.74 17.21
CA ASP A 3 -39.11 -4.33 17.32
C ASP A 3 -38.60 -3.61 18.59
N LEU A 4 -37.71 -4.24 19.37
CA LEU A 4 -37.13 -3.66 20.61
C LEU A 4 -35.65 -3.28 20.48
N LEU A 5 -35.04 -3.46 19.31
CA LEU A 5 -33.61 -3.14 19.08
C LEU A 5 -33.40 -2.01 18.05
N GLU A 6 -34.46 -1.50 17.44
CA GLU A 6 -34.39 -0.46 16.40
C GLU A 6 -34.14 0.99 16.91
N PRO A 7 -34.44 1.40 18.16
CA PRO A 7 -34.16 2.78 18.59
C PRO A 7 -32.74 3.00 19.15
N LEU A 8 -31.85 1.99 19.14
CA LEU A 8 -30.45 2.12 19.60
C LEU A 8 -29.42 2.26 18.47
N VAL A 9 -29.86 2.39 17.23
CA VAL A 9 -29.00 2.64 16.07
C VAL A 9 -29.55 3.86 15.36
N GLU A 10 -28.86 5.01 15.50
CA GLU A 10 -29.14 6.19 14.70
C GLU A 10 -29.19 5.79 13.20
N PRO A 11 -30.18 6.31 12.43
CA PRO A 11 -30.31 5.99 11.03
C PRO A 11 -29.01 6.28 10.29
N PHE A 12 -28.65 5.37 9.38
CA PHE A 12 -27.57 5.55 8.42
C PHE A 12 -27.82 6.83 7.61
N ASP A 13 -27.10 7.90 7.93
CA ASP A 13 -27.00 9.04 7.01
C ASP A 13 -26.31 8.57 5.72
N ASN A 14 -26.99 8.79 4.60
CA ASN A 14 -26.49 8.59 3.24
C ASN A 14 -25.43 9.66 2.91
N GLU A 15 -24.32 9.69 3.65
CA GLU A 15 -23.20 10.57 3.31
C GLU A 15 -22.51 10.07 2.02
N PRO A 16 -22.37 10.91 0.98
CA PRO A 16 -21.58 10.56 -0.19
C PRO A 16 -20.11 10.38 0.23
N GLY A 17 -19.54 9.22 -0.09
CA GLY A 17 -18.14 8.93 0.21
C GLY A 17 -17.19 9.96 -0.42
N ASP A 18 -16.02 10.13 0.21
CA ASP A 18 -14.93 11.09 -0.13
C ASP A 18 -14.49 11.12 -1.62
N TRP A 19 -14.97 10.18 -2.44
CA TRP A 19 -14.79 10.16 -3.89
C TRP A 19 -15.55 11.27 -4.62
N ALA A 20 -16.68 11.75 -4.10
CA ALA A 20 -17.47 12.79 -4.77
C ALA A 20 -16.75 14.15 -4.83
N ASP A 21 -16.00 14.51 -3.78
CA ASP A 21 -15.18 15.74 -3.72
C ASP A 21 -13.98 15.67 -4.70
N VAL A 22 -13.39 14.49 -4.88
CA VAL A 22 -12.29 14.27 -5.84
C VAL A 22 -12.78 14.41 -7.28
N VAL A 23 -13.99 13.91 -7.60
CA VAL A 23 -14.59 14.05 -8.94
C VAL A 23 -15.03 15.50 -9.22
N ALA A 24 -15.58 16.20 -8.22
CA ALA A 24 -16.00 17.60 -8.35
C ALA A 24 -14.83 18.54 -8.68
N ARG A 25 -13.62 18.26 -8.14
CA ARG A 25 -12.42 19.06 -8.41
C ARG A 25 -11.76 18.75 -9.74
N ALA A 26 -12.01 17.57 -10.32
CA ALA A 26 -11.47 17.19 -11.63
C ALA A 26 -12.26 17.81 -12.81
N GLY A 27 -13.48 18.31 -12.58
CA GLY A 27 -14.42 18.73 -13.63
C GLY A 27 -14.31 20.18 -14.13
N ARG A 28 -13.35 21.01 -13.67
CA ARG A 28 -13.26 22.42 -14.08
C ARG A 28 -11.87 22.78 -14.61
N GLN A 29 -11.62 22.45 -15.87
CA GLN A 29 -10.67 23.19 -16.69
C GLN A 29 -11.30 23.50 -18.05
N HIS A 30 -11.68 24.77 -18.22
CA HIS A 30 -12.05 25.35 -19.50
C HIS A 30 -10.81 25.37 -20.40
N VAL A 31 -10.90 24.72 -21.56
CA VAL A 31 -9.94 24.87 -22.66
C VAL A 31 -10.60 25.76 -23.72
N PRO A 32 -10.00 26.89 -24.11
CA PRO A 32 -10.52 27.67 -25.21
C PRO A 32 -10.22 26.93 -26.53
N ARG A 33 -11.26 26.77 -27.35
CA ARG A 33 -11.16 26.30 -28.74
C ARG A 33 -10.74 27.47 -29.64
N LYS A 34 -9.72 27.26 -30.48
CA LYS A 34 -9.61 27.91 -31.79
C LYS A 34 -9.23 26.86 -32.85
N LEU A 35 -10.05 26.81 -33.90
CA LEU A 35 -9.77 26.28 -35.26
C LEU A 35 -8.70 27.17 -35.93
N ALA A 36 -7.97 26.80 -37.01
CA ALA A 36 -8.33 26.04 -38.20
C ALA A 36 -7.08 25.54 -38.99
N LEU A 37 -7.31 24.53 -39.86
CA LEU A 37 -6.83 24.25 -41.24
C LEU A 37 -5.44 24.78 -41.73
N ALA A 38 -4.67 24.14 -42.63
CA ALA A 38 -4.89 23.12 -43.66
C ALA A 38 -3.53 22.50 -44.09
N GLY A 39 -3.55 21.43 -44.88
CA GLY A 39 -2.44 21.08 -45.78
C GLY A 39 -2.19 19.58 -45.93
N ALA A 40 -2.88 18.95 -46.88
CA ALA A 40 -2.54 17.64 -47.41
C ALA A 40 -1.60 17.80 -48.61
N LEU A 41 -0.62 16.90 -48.77
CA LEU A 41 -0.20 16.41 -50.09
C LEU A 41 0.67 15.14 -49.98
N VAL A 42 0.37 14.23 -50.90
CA VAL A 42 0.84 12.87 -51.11
C VAL A 42 2.14 12.86 -51.90
N VAL A 43 3.09 11.97 -51.58
CA VAL A 43 3.89 11.26 -52.60
C VAL A 43 4.12 9.81 -52.16
N LEU A 44 3.59 8.90 -52.98
CA LEU A 44 3.86 7.46 -53.02
C LEU A 44 5.11 7.24 -53.90
N GLY A 45 6.06 6.42 -53.45
CA GLY A 45 7.23 6.04 -54.26
C GLY A 45 7.89 4.79 -53.70
N LEU A 46 7.73 3.67 -54.42
CA LEU A 46 8.36 2.37 -54.18
C LEU A 46 9.89 2.47 -54.05
N ALA A 47 10.50 1.62 -53.22
CA ALA A 47 11.30 0.49 -53.71
C ALA A 47 11.99 -0.27 -52.56
N LEU A 48 11.97 -1.59 -52.72
CA LEU A 48 12.67 -2.60 -51.96
C LEU A 48 14.19 -2.37 -52.00
N ALA A 49 14.79 -1.97 -50.88
CA ALA A 49 16.22 -2.16 -50.61
C ALA A 49 16.45 -2.29 -49.09
N VAL A 50 16.98 -3.46 -48.75
CA VAL A 50 17.50 -4.01 -47.47
C VAL A 50 18.04 -2.96 -46.47
N PRO A 51 18.00 -3.23 -45.14
CA PRO A 51 19.29 -3.46 -44.50
C PRO A 51 19.30 -4.61 -43.47
N LEU A 52 19.96 -5.71 -43.84
CA LEU A 52 20.76 -6.54 -42.94
C LEU A 52 22.01 -5.77 -42.41
N GLY A 53 22.14 -4.47 -42.72
CA GLY A 53 23.24 -3.60 -42.29
C GLY A 53 23.00 -2.75 -41.04
N LEU A 54 21.79 -2.72 -40.45
CA LEU A 54 21.50 -1.94 -39.23
C LEU A 54 21.40 -2.78 -37.95
N ALA A 55 21.40 -4.12 -38.07
CA ALA A 55 21.51 -5.02 -36.91
C ALA A 55 22.82 -4.83 -36.12
N GLY A 56 23.80 -4.12 -36.70
CA GLY A 56 25.09 -3.81 -36.07
C GLY A 56 25.19 -2.48 -35.33
N ARG A 57 24.14 -1.63 -35.24
CA ARG A 57 24.20 -0.36 -34.48
C ARG A 57 23.35 -0.31 -33.21
N VAL A 58 22.51 -1.31 -32.95
CA VAL A 58 21.95 -1.53 -31.60
C VAL A 58 23.02 -2.21 -30.73
N ILE A 59 24.22 -1.60 -30.69
CA ILE A 59 25.33 -2.07 -29.88
C ILE A 59 25.09 -1.54 -28.47
N GLY A 60 24.53 -2.44 -27.67
CA GLY A 60 25.23 -2.79 -26.44
C GLY A 60 25.05 -1.84 -25.28
N LEU A 61 24.06 -2.18 -24.46
CA LEU A 61 24.00 -2.00 -23.01
C LEU A 61 24.08 -0.55 -22.50
N PHE A 62 23.54 -0.35 -21.30
CA PHE A 62 24.10 0.65 -20.40
C PHE A 62 25.59 0.32 -20.18
N LYS A 63 26.48 0.74 -21.10
CA LYS A 63 27.94 0.70 -20.87
C LYS A 63 28.30 1.58 -19.68
N ASP A 64 27.54 2.65 -19.49
CA ASP A 64 27.58 3.41 -18.26
C ASP A 64 27.02 2.55 -17.14
N GLU A 65 27.86 2.24 -16.16
CA GLU A 65 27.48 1.60 -14.90
C GLU A 65 26.49 2.44 -14.07
N GLY A 66 25.98 3.54 -14.63
CA GLY A 66 25.10 4.53 -14.04
C GLY A 66 25.76 5.27 -12.88
N LYS A 67 25.00 6.15 -12.24
CA LYS A 67 25.45 6.87 -11.04
C LYS A 67 25.11 6.06 -9.79
N PRO A 68 26.10 5.66 -8.97
CA PRO A 68 25.82 5.01 -7.69
C PRO A 68 24.97 5.91 -6.79
N ILE A 69 23.91 5.36 -6.21
CA ILE A 69 23.01 6.05 -5.27
C ILE A 69 23.17 5.39 -3.90
N PRO A 70 23.70 6.10 -2.89
CA PRO A 70 23.79 5.57 -1.55
C PRO A 70 22.40 5.22 -1.01
N VAL A 71 22.20 4.01 -0.49
CA VAL A 71 20.90 3.58 0.08
C VAL A 71 20.43 4.56 1.16
N GLY A 72 21.36 5.12 1.94
CA GLY A 72 21.07 6.12 2.96
C GLY A 72 20.43 7.40 2.44
N SER A 73 20.62 7.75 1.16
CA SER A 73 20.03 8.94 0.51
C SER A 73 18.57 8.78 0.12
N LEU A 74 18.05 7.55 0.13
CA LEU A 74 16.65 7.27 -0.14
C LEU A 74 15.76 7.65 1.05
N SER A 75 14.49 7.95 0.75
CA SER A 75 13.48 8.15 1.78
C SER A 75 13.30 6.89 2.63
N PRO A 76 12.88 6.99 3.90
CA PRO A 76 12.62 5.83 4.74
C PRO A 76 11.66 4.80 4.11
N SER A 77 10.65 5.26 3.37
CA SER A 77 9.69 4.39 2.68
C SER A 77 10.33 3.68 1.49
N ASP A 78 11.09 4.38 0.65
CA ASP A 78 11.81 3.75 -0.46
C ASP A 78 12.78 2.68 0.06
N ARG A 79 13.54 2.99 1.12
CA ARG A 79 14.42 2.01 1.77
C ARG A 79 13.63 0.80 2.27
N SER A 80 12.53 1.03 2.98
CA SER A 80 11.69 -0.06 3.49
C SER A 80 11.10 -0.90 2.36
N MET A 81 10.68 -0.28 1.25
CA MET A 81 10.14 -0.97 0.09
C MET A 81 11.19 -1.88 -0.56
N LEU A 82 12.40 -1.37 -0.78
CA LEU A 82 13.50 -2.14 -1.35
C LEU A 82 13.86 -3.34 -0.47
N VAL A 83 14.02 -3.11 0.84
CA VAL A 83 14.34 -4.16 1.80
C VAL A 83 13.25 -5.24 1.83
N LEU A 84 11.98 -4.86 1.91
CA LEU A 84 10.87 -5.82 2.04
C LEU A 84 10.59 -6.61 0.75
N SER A 85 10.93 -6.08 -0.41
CA SER A 85 10.52 -6.71 -1.67
C SER A 85 11.35 -7.93 -2.04
N MET A 86 12.67 -7.90 -1.77
CA MET A 86 13.61 -8.84 -2.41
C MET A 86 14.77 -9.29 -1.53
N CYS A 87 14.94 -8.74 -0.33
CA CYS A 87 15.93 -9.29 0.57
C CYS A 87 15.45 -10.65 1.05
N SER A 88 16.31 -11.65 0.87
CA SER A 88 16.07 -13.01 1.35
C SER A 88 15.81 -12.94 2.84
N HIS A 89 16.77 -12.46 3.62
CA HIS A 89 16.58 -12.37 5.07
C HIS A 89 16.38 -10.91 5.49
N VAL A 90 15.16 -10.53 5.83
CA VAL A 90 14.88 -9.22 6.41
C VAL A 90 15.05 -9.30 7.93
N GLN A 91 15.84 -8.38 8.48
CA GLN A 91 16.00 -8.18 9.92
C GLN A 91 15.33 -6.88 10.34
N LEU A 92 14.77 -6.91 11.54
CA LEU A 92 14.29 -5.72 12.23
C LEU A 92 15.30 -5.34 13.30
N VAL A 93 15.97 -4.20 13.13
CA VAL A 93 17.02 -3.74 14.05
C VAL A 93 16.63 -2.42 14.68
N THR A 94 17.06 -2.19 15.92
CA THR A 94 16.85 -0.92 16.62
C THR A 94 18.19 -0.39 17.12
N PRO A 95 18.88 0.44 16.32
CA PRO A 95 20.11 1.08 16.78
C PRO A 95 19.84 1.95 18.01
N ARG A 96 20.82 2.06 18.92
CA ARG A 96 20.67 2.84 20.16
C ARG A 96 20.32 4.30 19.85
N GLY A 97 19.23 4.79 20.44
CA GLY A 97 18.76 6.16 20.24
C GLY A 97 18.09 6.43 18.89
N GLN A 98 17.92 5.42 18.02
CA GLN A 98 17.32 5.57 16.69
C GLN A 98 15.99 4.84 16.59
N ALA A 99 15.21 5.20 15.57
CA ALA A 99 13.99 4.48 15.25
C ALA A 99 14.33 3.08 14.70
N PRO A 100 13.47 2.07 14.93
CA PRO A 100 13.69 0.77 14.35
C PRO A 100 13.66 0.84 12.82
N GLU A 101 14.51 0.03 12.19
CA GLU A 101 14.58 -0.07 10.75
C GLU A 101 14.70 -1.52 10.27
N LYS A 102 14.23 -1.73 9.04
CA LYS A 102 14.34 -3.01 8.36
C LYS A 102 15.63 -3.00 7.55
N ARG A 103 16.44 -4.04 7.71
CA ARG A 103 17.69 -4.24 6.96
C ARG A 103 17.70 -5.61 6.32
N CYS A 104 18.51 -5.74 5.28
CA CYS A 104 18.81 -7.02 4.66
C CYS A 104 19.98 -7.63 5.43
N ALA A 105 19.79 -8.82 6.00
CA ALA A 105 20.85 -9.51 6.75
C ALA A 105 22.06 -9.80 5.86
N ASP A 106 21.78 -10.10 4.58
CA ASP A 106 22.77 -10.47 3.58
C ASP A 106 23.57 -9.25 3.04
N GLY A 107 23.30 -8.05 3.57
CA GLY A 107 23.91 -6.79 3.13
C GLY A 107 22.94 -5.85 2.41
N PRO A 108 23.22 -4.54 2.35
CA PRO A 108 22.34 -3.59 1.68
C PRO A 108 22.31 -3.82 0.15
N PRO A 109 21.18 -3.53 -0.53
CA PRO A 109 21.17 -3.54 -1.99
C PRO A 109 22.08 -2.45 -2.54
N THR A 110 22.69 -2.69 -3.70
CA THR A 110 23.35 -1.64 -4.48
C THR A 110 22.34 -0.99 -5.42
N ILE A 111 22.40 0.33 -5.53
CA ILE A 111 21.45 1.12 -6.30
C ILE A 111 22.23 2.01 -7.25
N THR A 112 21.83 1.95 -8.51
CA THR A 112 22.45 2.70 -9.58
C THR A 112 21.36 3.46 -10.34
N GLU A 113 21.46 4.79 -10.45
CA GLU A 113 20.63 5.56 -11.37
C GLU A 113 21.14 5.36 -12.80
N ILE A 114 20.31 4.77 -13.65
CA ILE A 114 20.67 4.39 -15.03
C ILE A 114 20.04 5.31 -16.09
N ALA A 115 18.99 6.05 -15.72
CA ALA A 115 18.35 7.02 -16.60
C ALA A 115 17.58 8.08 -15.81
N ASN A 116 17.60 9.32 -16.29
CA ASN A 116 16.92 10.46 -15.69
C ASN A 116 16.63 11.53 -16.74
N ASN A 117 15.35 11.88 -16.93
CA ASN A 117 14.90 12.88 -17.91
C ASN A 117 14.37 14.16 -17.25
N GLY A 118 14.73 14.42 -15.98
CA GLY A 118 14.24 15.56 -15.21
C GLY A 118 12.80 15.41 -14.68
N LYS A 119 12.00 14.50 -15.23
CA LYS A 119 10.64 14.17 -14.76
C LYS A 119 10.60 12.84 -14.01
N ARG A 120 11.33 11.84 -14.51
CA ARG A 120 11.37 10.46 -14.02
C ARG A 120 12.82 9.97 -13.91
N ARG A 121 13.06 9.11 -12.92
CA ARG A 121 14.31 8.40 -12.70
C ARG A 121 14.08 6.91 -12.79
N TYR A 122 15.10 6.20 -13.24
CA TYR A 122 15.15 4.76 -13.26
C TYR A 122 16.41 4.28 -12.55
N TRP A 123 16.24 3.28 -11.71
CA TRP A 123 17.33 2.67 -10.96
C TRP A 123 17.43 1.18 -11.27
N LYS A 124 18.66 0.72 -11.49
CA LYS A 124 19.02 -0.67 -11.33
C LYS A 124 19.28 -0.93 -9.85
N VAL A 125 18.56 -1.88 -9.27
CA VAL A 125 18.75 -2.33 -7.89
C VAL A 125 19.27 -3.75 -7.94
N ALA A 126 20.45 -3.99 -7.40
CA ALA A 126 21.02 -5.33 -7.28
C ALA A 126 21.09 -5.72 -5.80
N PHE A 127 20.57 -6.90 -5.48
CA PHE A 127 20.51 -7.44 -4.14
C PHE A 127 21.67 -8.43 -3.91
N PRO A 128 22.13 -8.62 -2.67
CA PRO A 128 23.21 -9.57 -2.36
C PRO A 128 22.94 -11.01 -2.82
N ASN A 129 21.67 -11.41 -2.88
CA ASN A 129 21.25 -12.73 -3.37
C ASN A 129 21.31 -12.88 -4.91
N GLY A 130 21.94 -11.93 -5.62
CA GLY A 130 22.06 -11.91 -7.07
C GLY A 130 20.80 -11.48 -7.82
N SER A 131 19.69 -11.22 -7.13
CA SER A 131 18.49 -10.72 -7.79
C SER A 131 18.66 -9.27 -8.23
N GLN A 132 18.07 -8.94 -9.37
CA GLN A 132 18.07 -7.58 -9.91
C GLN A 132 16.63 -7.10 -10.10
N CYS A 133 16.45 -5.80 -9.90
CA CYS A 133 15.20 -5.10 -10.15
C CYS A 133 15.46 -3.83 -10.94
N LEU A 134 14.46 -3.47 -11.74
CA LEU A 134 14.31 -2.14 -12.31
C LEU A 134 13.28 -1.39 -11.47
N ALA A 135 13.70 -0.30 -10.83
CA ALA A 135 12.82 0.61 -10.11
C ALA A 135 12.65 1.90 -10.92
N SER A 136 11.48 2.52 -10.85
CA SER A 136 11.22 3.79 -11.53
C SER A 136 10.34 4.73 -10.70
N GLY A 137 10.52 6.03 -10.92
CA GLY A 137 10.11 7.02 -9.94
C GLY A 137 10.06 8.46 -10.44
N ARG A 138 9.25 9.32 -9.83
CA ARG A 138 9.26 10.76 -10.18
C ARG A 138 10.50 11.43 -9.58
N VAL A 139 11.16 12.32 -10.33
CA VAL A 139 12.29 13.12 -9.81
C VAL A 139 11.86 13.94 -8.59
N ARG A 140 10.65 14.51 -8.62
CA ARG A 140 10.11 15.26 -7.49
C ARG A 140 9.64 14.38 -6.34
N GLY A 141 9.57 13.07 -6.52
CA GLY A 141 8.95 12.10 -5.60
C GLY A 141 7.42 12.22 -5.52
N TYR A 142 6.80 11.23 -4.89
CA TYR A 142 5.41 11.19 -4.50
C TYR A 142 5.32 11.61 -3.05
N ARG A 143 4.40 12.53 -2.72
CA ARG A 143 4.15 12.89 -1.33
C ARG A 143 3.60 11.67 -0.61
N GLU A 144 4.32 11.21 0.40
CA GLU A 144 3.86 10.12 1.24
C GLU A 144 2.85 10.60 2.28
N THR A 145 1.94 9.71 2.66
CA THR A 145 0.88 10.01 3.62
C THR A 145 1.41 10.25 5.04
N GLY A 146 2.68 9.93 5.32
CA GLY A 146 3.38 10.22 6.58
C GLY A 146 4.37 11.39 6.53
N GLY A 147 4.39 12.17 5.45
CA GLY A 147 5.44 13.16 5.20
C GLY A 147 6.68 12.55 4.52
N GLY A 148 7.49 13.40 3.90
CA GLY A 148 8.57 12.96 3.02
C GLY A 148 8.11 12.74 1.58
N ARG A 149 9.04 12.28 0.74
CA ARG A 149 8.80 12.02 -0.68
C ARG A 149 9.40 10.67 -1.06
N SER A 150 8.55 9.70 -1.40
CA SER A 150 8.97 8.44 -1.99
C SER A 150 9.32 8.70 -3.44
N HIS A 151 10.52 8.34 -3.85
CA HIS A 151 10.91 8.45 -5.23
C HIS A 151 10.52 7.19 -6.00
N VAL A 152 10.57 6.01 -5.39
CA VAL A 152 10.23 4.74 -6.05
C VAL A 152 8.72 4.60 -6.18
N GLY A 153 8.20 4.64 -7.41
CA GLY A 153 6.77 4.45 -7.68
C GLY A 153 6.42 3.07 -8.21
N MET A 154 7.35 2.46 -8.95
CA MET A 154 7.18 1.12 -9.54
C MET A 154 8.49 0.36 -9.44
N MET A 155 8.41 -0.95 -9.26
CA MET A 155 9.58 -1.82 -9.23
C MET A 155 9.21 -3.19 -9.80
N THR A 156 10.03 -3.66 -10.73
CA THR A 156 9.89 -4.98 -11.35
C THR A 156 11.18 -5.75 -11.15
N CYS A 157 11.06 -6.97 -10.63
CA CYS A 157 12.18 -7.84 -10.32
C CYS A 157 12.10 -9.13 -11.12
N GLY A 158 13.25 -9.71 -11.45
CA GLY A 158 13.29 -10.98 -12.17
C GLY A 158 14.66 -11.61 -12.14
N LYS A 159 14.72 -12.87 -11.71
CA LYS A 159 15.88 -13.74 -11.99
C LYS A 159 15.82 -14.12 -13.46
N GLY A 160 16.76 -13.66 -14.28
CA GLY A 160 16.86 -14.00 -15.70
C GLY A 160 15.81 -13.37 -16.63
N ARG A 161 15.03 -12.38 -16.17
CA ARG A 161 14.17 -11.59 -17.08
C ARG A 161 14.99 -10.48 -17.72
N ASN A 162 14.70 -10.16 -18.98
CA ASN A 162 15.23 -8.98 -19.67
C ASN A 162 14.58 -7.71 -19.07
N LEU A 163 15.04 -7.32 -17.88
CA LEU A 163 14.61 -6.11 -17.15
C LEU A 163 15.13 -4.82 -17.78
N PHE A 164 16.21 -4.93 -18.54
CA PHE A 164 16.88 -3.83 -19.22
C PHE A 164 16.76 -4.02 -20.73
N PRO A 165 16.80 -2.94 -21.52
CA PRO A 165 16.93 -3.04 -22.96
C PRO A 165 18.11 -3.95 -23.35
N SER A 166 17.90 -4.76 -24.37
CA SER A 166 18.90 -5.61 -25.00
C SER A 166 18.82 -5.47 -26.52
N PRO A 167 19.81 -5.95 -27.29
CA PRO A 167 19.73 -5.90 -28.75
C PRO A 167 18.47 -6.57 -29.32
N LYS A 168 17.95 -7.62 -28.66
CA LYS A 168 16.71 -8.31 -29.06
C LYS A 168 15.44 -7.61 -28.58
N ARG A 169 15.54 -6.72 -27.61
CA ARG A 169 14.45 -5.96 -26.99
C ARG A 169 14.95 -4.58 -26.59
N PRO A 170 15.05 -3.63 -27.53
CA PRO A 170 15.70 -2.34 -27.32
C PRO A 170 14.87 -1.36 -26.49
N ILE A 171 13.66 -1.73 -26.05
CA ILE A 171 12.86 -0.96 -25.10
C ILE A 171 12.35 -1.85 -23.97
N THR A 172 12.15 -1.27 -22.79
CA THR A 172 11.32 -1.86 -21.73
C THR A 172 9.97 -1.17 -21.70
N VAL A 173 8.93 -1.84 -21.21
CA VAL A 173 7.57 -1.28 -21.16
C VAL A 173 7.02 -1.41 -19.76
N ASP A 174 6.60 -0.29 -19.21
CA ASP A 174 5.94 -0.13 -17.93
C ASP A 174 4.61 0.60 -18.17
N ALA A 175 3.51 -0.14 -18.08
CA ALA A 175 2.18 0.30 -18.48
C ALA A 175 1.22 0.33 -17.28
N ALA A 176 0.54 1.45 -17.09
CA ALA A 176 -0.58 1.56 -16.17
C ALA A 176 -1.88 1.42 -16.96
N ILE A 177 -2.70 0.45 -16.59
CA ILE A 177 -3.96 0.15 -17.27
C ILE A 177 -5.15 0.33 -16.30
N SER A 178 -6.27 0.78 -16.83
CA SER A 178 -7.55 0.82 -16.13
C SER A 178 -8.47 -0.26 -16.68
N LEU A 179 -9.06 -1.05 -15.78
CA LEU A 179 -10.10 -2.01 -16.09
C LEU A 179 -11.41 -1.46 -15.56
N SER A 180 -12.33 -1.11 -16.46
CA SER A 180 -13.68 -0.70 -16.10
C SER A 180 -14.66 -1.82 -16.40
N ARG A 181 -15.59 -2.08 -15.47
CA ARG A 181 -16.62 -3.11 -15.66
C ARG A 181 -17.44 -2.78 -16.92
N GLY A 182 -17.57 -3.75 -17.83
CA GLY A 182 -18.31 -3.59 -19.08
C GLY A 182 -17.51 -2.98 -20.23
N ALA A 183 -16.34 -2.37 -19.98
CA ALA A 183 -15.49 -1.89 -21.05
C ALA A 183 -15.03 -3.05 -21.96
N PRO A 184 -14.99 -2.87 -23.28
CA PRO A 184 -14.59 -3.93 -24.20
C PRO A 184 -13.09 -4.23 -24.16
N ARG A 185 -12.28 -3.37 -23.53
CA ARG A 185 -10.81 -3.51 -23.42
C ARG A 185 -10.27 -2.78 -22.20
N ALA A 186 -9.04 -3.11 -21.80
CA ALA A 186 -8.31 -2.30 -20.84
C ALA A 186 -7.95 -0.94 -21.46
N ARG A 187 -8.08 0.13 -20.69
CA ARG A 187 -7.65 1.47 -21.10
C ARG A 187 -6.21 1.69 -20.68
N LEU A 188 -5.33 2.01 -21.62
CA LEU A 188 -3.98 2.45 -21.31
C LEU A 188 -4.03 3.86 -20.69
N LEU A 189 -3.71 3.98 -19.40
CA LEU A 189 -3.63 5.26 -18.72
C LEU A 189 -2.28 5.93 -18.93
N LYS A 190 -1.23 5.11 -19.05
CA LYS A 190 0.16 5.55 -19.21
C LYS A 190 1.00 4.39 -19.75
N ALA A 191 1.99 4.71 -20.57
CA ALA A 191 3.11 3.81 -20.88
C ALA A 191 4.43 4.57 -20.74
N SER A 192 5.46 3.93 -20.23
CA SER A 192 6.80 4.50 -20.12
C SER A 192 7.85 3.40 -20.07
N GLY A 193 9.11 3.74 -20.26
CA GLY A 193 10.17 2.75 -20.07
C GLY A 193 11.55 3.29 -20.37
N LEU A 194 12.49 2.35 -20.48
CA LEU A 194 13.85 2.58 -20.92
C LEU A 194 13.96 2.28 -22.41
N ALA A 195 14.85 2.99 -23.08
CA ALA A 195 15.22 2.74 -24.45
C ALA A 195 16.74 2.55 -24.54
N GLY A 196 17.18 1.54 -25.27
CA GLY A 196 18.57 1.26 -25.56
C GLY A 196 19.16 2.28 -26.53
N GLU A 197 20.47 2.21 -26.71
CA GLU A 197 21.17 3.05 -27.68
C GLU A 197 20.66 2.76 -29.10
N GLY A 198 20.57 3.81 -29.92
CA GLY A 198 20.03 3.74 -31.28
C GLY A 198 18.51 3.90 -31.39
N VAL A 199 17.75 3.86 -30.28
CA VAL A 199 16.31 4.18 -30.31
C VAL A 199 16.10 5.68 -30.14
N ALA A 200 15.63 6.35 -31.19
CA ALA A 200 15.36 7.78 -31.17
C ALA A 200 13.93 8.11 -30.74
N SER A 201 12.96 7.23 -31.03
CA SER A 201 11.57 7.41 -30.63
C SER A 201 10.86 6.09 -30.36
N VAL A 202 9.77 6.16 -29.61
CA VAL A 202 8.89 5.02 -29.32
C VAL A 202 7.48 5.40 -29.74
N GLY A 203 6.72 4.44 -30.30
CA GLY A 203 5.36 4.67 -30.76
C GLY A 203 4.37 3.67 -30.19
N LEU A 204 3.20 4.15 -29.77
CA LEU A 204 2.02 3.31 -29.56
C LEU A 204 1.31 3.15 -30.89
N ILE A 205 0.91 1.92 -31.22
CA ILE A 205 0.35 1.59 -32.52
C ILE A 205 -1.05 1.01 -32.34
N GLU A 206 -2.01 1.57 -33.06
CA GLU A 206 -3.39 1.07 -33.14
C GLU A 206 -3.52 -0.06 -34.16
N LYS A 207 -4.63 -0.79 -34.10
CA LYS A 207 -4.96 -1.81 -35.10
C LYS A 207 -5.05 -1.26 -36.53
N SER A 208 -5.41 0.02 -36.69
CA SER A 208 -5.43 0.72 -37.99
C SER A 208 -4.05 0.96 -38.57
N GLY A 209 -2.99 0.83 -37.77
CA GLY A 209 -1.63 1.24 -38.12
C GLY A 209 -1.27 2.66 -37.68
N ASP A 210 -2.21 3.44 -37.13
CA ASP A 210 -1.94 4.78 -36.63
C ASP A 210 -0.92 4.75 -35.48
N VAL A 211 0.06 5.66 -35.53
CA VAL A 211 1.17 5.70 -34.56
C VAL A 211 1.16 7.00 -33.78
N LEU A 212 1.08 6.90 -32.46
CA LEU A 212 1.40 8.00 -31.55
C LEU A 212 2.85 7.87 -31.10
N ARG A 213 3.74 8.73 -31.61
CA ARG A 213 5.17 8.72 -31.27
C ARG A 213 5.52 9.68 -30.13
N THR A 214 6.53 9.31 -29.35
CA THR A 214 7.23 10.18 -28.40
C THR A 214 8.74 10.02 -28.60
N LYS A 215 9.49 11.11 -28.42
CA LYS A 215 10.96 11.07 -28.46
C LYS A 215 11.51 10.33 -27.24
N VAL A 216 12.68 9.72 -27.42
CA VAL A 216 13.50 9.22 -26.32
C VAL A 216 14.34 10.37 -25.77
N GLU A 217 14.21 10.63 -24.46
CA GLU A 217 14.96 11.66 -23.72
C GLU A 217 15.74 10.99 -22.59
N GLY A 218 17.06 11.14 -22.57
CA GLY A 218 17.91 10.59 -21.51
C GLY A 218 17.74 9.08 -21.32
N ARG A 219 17.66 8.31 -22.42
CA ARG A 219 17.37 6.86 -22.46
C ARG A 219 15.99 6.44 -21.93
N THR A 220 15.05 7.38 -21.85
CA THR A 220 13.68 7.10 -21.38
C THR A 220 12.64 7.61 -22.37
N TYR A 221 11.44 7.07 -22.29
CA TYR A 221 10.28 7.59 -23.01
C TYR A 221 9.04 7.54 -22.12
N GLU A 222 8.05 8.40 -22.41
CA GLU A 222 6.81 8.46 -21.63
C GLU A 222 5.60 8.93 -22.45
N PHE A 223 4.56 8.10 -22.47
CA PHE A 223 3.20 8.45 -22.83
C PHE A 223 2.41 8.74 -21.55
N ALA A 224 2.45 9.99 -21.08
CA ALA A 224 1.91 10.34 -19.75
C ALA A 224 0.37 10.22 -19.68
N ARG A 225 -0.32 10.54 -20.78
CA ARG A 225 -1.78 10.49 -20.94
C ARG A 225 -2.12 10.20 -22.40
N PRO A 226 -1.86 8.97 -22.89
CA PRO A 226 -2.21 8.64 -24.26
C PRO A 226 -3.74 8.79 -24.45
N PRO A 227 -4.20 9.23 -25.63
CA PRO A 227 -5.61 9.20 -25.99
C PRO A 227 -6.21 7.81 -25.74
N ASP A 228 -7.49 7.77 -25.37
CA ASP A 228 -8.20 6.51 -25.17
C ASP A 228 -8.52 5.85 -26.52
N ARG A 229 -7.55 5.11 -27.04
CA ARG A 229 -7.61 4.40 -28.32
C ARG A 229 -7.18 2.95 -28.15
N ALA A 230 -7.54 2.11 -29.12
CA ALA A 230 -7.29 0.67 -29.10
C ALA A 230 -5.82 0.35 -29.44
N TRP A 231 -4.91 0.78 -28.57
CA TRP A 231 -3.49 0.48 -28.68
C TRP A 231 -3.27 -1.04 -28.62
N GLU A 232 -2.62 -1.58 -29.64
CA GLU A 232 -2.39 -3.02 -29.79
C GLU A 232 -0.92 -3.37 -29.50
N SER A 233 0.00 -2.53 -29.99
CA SER A 233 1.43 -2.74 -29.83
C SER A 233 2.18 -1.46 -29.48
N ILE A 234 3.41 -1.63 -29.01
CA ILE A 234 4.40 -0.57 -28.82
C ILE A 234 5.65 -0.93 -29.61
N ALA A 235 6.21 0.05 -30.32
CA ALA A 235 7.37 -0.14 -31.18
C ALA A 235 8.46 0.90 -30.92
N ALA A 236 9.70 0.51 -31.16
CA ALA A 236 10.88 1.37 -31.11
C ALA A 236 11.33 1.73 -32.52
N TYR A 237 11.76 2.98 -32.70
CA TYR A 237 12.21 3.52 -33.97
C TYR A 237 13.60 4.13 -33.82
N ASP A 238 14.43 3.96 -34.85
CA ASP A 238 15.75 4.60 -34.94
C ASP A 238 15.67 6.09 -35.35
N ASP A 239 16.83 6.70 -35.57
CA ASP A 239 16.98 8.11 -35.98
C ASP A 239 16.51 8.40 -37.40
N SER A 240 16.57 7.40 -38.29
CA SER A 240 15.98 7.46 -39.64
C SER A 240 14.44 7.33 -39.62
N GLY A 241 13.87 6.93 -38.48
CA GLY A 241 12.44 6.71 -38.29
C GLY A 241 11.99 5.29 -38.65
N GLY A 242 12.92 4.39 -38.96
CA GLY A 242 12.69 2.98 -39.23
C GLY A 242 12.34 2.20 -37.95
N GLU A 243 11.40 1.26 -38.06
CA GLU A 243 11.01 0.41 -36.94
C GLU A 243 12.08 -0.66 -36.69
N VAL A 244 12.61 -0.71 -35.47
CA VAL A 244 13.66 -1.69 -35.08
C VAL A 244 13.15 -2.76 -34.12
N TYR A 245 11.97 -2.58 -33.54
CA TYR A 245 11.36 -3.52 -32.62
C TYR A 245 9.87 -3.23 -32.40
N ARG A 246 9.08 -4.26 -32.12
CA ARG A 246 7.66 -4.17 -31.76
C ARG A 246 7.28 -5.28 -30.78
N GLU A 247 6.46 -4.95 -29.78
CA GLU A 247 5.80 -5.93 -28.90
C GLU A 247 4.32 -5.60 -28.66
N SER A 248 3.50 -6.62 -28.40
CA SER A 248 2.09 -6.45 -28.07
C SER A 248 1.90 -5.93 -26.64
N LEU A 249 0.93 -5.04 -26.43
CA LEU A 249 0.59 -4.52 -25.10
C LEU A 249 -0.40 -5.42 -24.33
N HIS A 250 -0.94 -6.47 -24.95
CA HIS A 250 -1.90 -7.41 -24.36
C HIS A 250 -3.03 -6.71 -23.56
N LEU A 251 -3.66 -5.68 -24.15
CA LEU A 251 -4.74 -4.89 -23.53
C LEU A 251 -6.14 -5.49 -23.71
N GLU A 252 -6.21 -6.75 -24.15
CA GLU A 252 -7.46 -7.47 -24.31
C GLU A 252 -8.22 -7.49 -22.98
N ALA A 253 -9.54 -7.28 -23.05
CA ALA A 253 -10.36 -7.42 -21.86
C ALA A 253 -10.18 -8.85 -21.33
N PHE A 254 -10.00 -8.98 -20.01
CA PHE A 254 -10.18 -10.27 -19.38
C PHE A 254 -11.49 -10.87 -19.89
N PRO A 255 -11.49 -12.14 -20.35
CA PRO A 255 -12.67 -12.76 -20.88
C PRO A 255 -13.82 -12.50 -19.92
N ARG A 256 -14.88 -11.84 -20.42
CA ARG A 256 -16.06 -11.56 -19.59
C ARG A 256 -16.48 -12.92 -19.02
N PRO A 257 -16.57 -13.08 -17.69
CA PRO A 257 -17.09 -14.31 -17.14
C PRO A 257 -18.44 -14.54 -17.81
N HIS A 258 -18.56 -15.63 -18.57
CA HIS A 258 -19.73 -15.91 -19.41
C HIS A 258 -20.98 -15.77 -18.53
N THR A 259 -21.77 -14.71 -18.76
CA THR A 259 -22.88 -14.31 -17.87
C THR A 259 -24.08 -15.27 -17.92
N GLY A 260 -24.00 -16.35 -18.68
CA GLY A 260 -25.03 -17.39 -18.76
C GLY A 260 -24.67 -18.71 -18.07
N ALA A 261 -23.39 -18.94 -17.74
CA ALA A 261 -23.02 -20.16 -17.01
C ALA A 261 -23.28 -19.94 -15.52
N ARG A 262 -24.14 -20.78 -14.92
CA ARG A 262 -24.25 -20.87 -13.46
C ARG A 262 -22.81 -20.97 -12.93
N PRO A 263 -22.38 -20.09 -12.01
CA PRO A 263 -21.01 -20.12 -11.52
C PRO A 263 -20.73 -21.54 -11.06
N PRO A 264 -19.62 -22.16 -11.49
CA PRO A 264 -19.29 -23.51 -11.08
C PRO A 264 -19.37 -23.54 -9.56
N LYS A 265 -20.02 -24.58 -9.02
CA LYS A 265 -20.09 -24.78 -7.58
C LYS A 265 -18.65 -24.62 -7.07
N PRO A 266 -18.38 -23.68 -6.15
CA PRO A 266 -17.02 -23.46 -5.69
C PRO A 266 -16.46 -24.80 -5.21
N PRO A 267 -15.22 -25.15 -5.59
CA PRO A 267 -14.62 -26.38 -5.14
C PRO A 267 -14.71 -26.43 -3.61
N PRO A 268 -14.84 -27.63 -3.02
CA PRO A 268 -14.80 -27.75 -1.58
C PRO A 268 -13.52 -27.07 -1.05
N PRO A 269 -13.61 -26.39 0.11
CA PRO A 269 -12.43 -25.75 0.67
C PRO A 269 -11.32 -26.79 0.85
N PRO A 270 -10.05 -26.45 0.54
CA PRO A 270 -8.95 -27.37 0.73
C PRO A 270 -8.89 -27.83 2.20
N PRO A 271 -8.47 -29.07 2.46
CA PRO A 271 -8.29 -29.55 3.82
C PRO A 271 -7.30 -28.65 4.57
N LEU A 272 -7.50 -28.51 5.88
CA LEU A 272 -6.56 -27.77 6.72
C LEU A 272 -5.16 -28.43 6.64
N PRO A 273 -4.07 -27.65 6.56
CA PRO A 273 -2.71 -28.19 6.65
C PRO A 273 -2.54 -29.08 7.88
N ALA A 274 -1.86 -30.23 7.77
CA ALA A 274 -1.63 -31.11 8.92
C ALA A 274 -0.78 -30.41 9.99
N LEU A 275 -1.08 -30.65 11.28
CA LEU A 275 -0.24 -30.15 12.37
C LEU A 275 1.10 -30.90 12.38
N PRO A 276 2.23 -30.22 12.58
CA PRO A 276 3.50 -30.87 12.84
C PRO A 276 3.39 -31.79 14.08
N LYS A 277 4.10 -32.92 14.05
CA LYS A 277 4.20 -33.83 15.21
C LYS A 277 4.95 -33.23 16.41
N GLN A 278 5.72 -32.16 16.17
CA GLN A 278 6.50 -31.46 17.19
C GLN A 278 5.59 -30.55 18.02
N SER A 279 5.92 -30.35 19.30
CA SER A 279 5.25 -29.35 20.15
C SER A 279 5.33 -27.94 19.55
N PRO A 280 4.34 -27.07 19.81
CA PRO A 280 4.40 -25.69 19.35
C PRO A 280 5.64 -24.97 19.91
N LEU A 281 6.28 -24.16 19.07
CA LEU A 281 7.41 -23.33 19.46
C LEU A 281 6.96 -22.16 20.34
N GLN A 282 5.75 -21.64 20.10
CA GLN A 282 5.12 -20.65 20.96
C GLN A 282 3.65 -21.02 21.12
N HIS A 283 3.16 -20.84 22.34
CA HIS A 283 1.77 -21.00 22.70
C HIS A 283 1.32 -19.71 23.38
N GLY A 284 0.08 -19.28 23.11
CA GLY A 284 -0.49 -18.15 23.81
C GLY A 284 -2.00 -18.13 23.74
N GLU A 285 -2.60 -17.49 24.73
CA GLU A 285 -4.04 -17.45 24.92
C GLU A 285 -4.53 -16.01 24.95
N ALA A 286 -5.76 -15.83 24.47
CA ALA A 286 -6.54 -14.61 24.61
C ALA A 286 -7.97 -15.03 25.01
N SER A 287 -8.78 -14.07 25.49
CA SER A 287 -10.15 -14.36 25.88
C SER A 287 -10.94 -14.98 24.71
N GLY A 288 -11.27 -16.27 24.78
CA GLY A 288 -12.01 -16.99 23.73
C GLY A 288 -11.17 -17.60 22.61
N ALA A 289 -9.84 -17.57 22.69
CA ALA A 289 -8.97 -18.11 21.64
C ALA A 289 -7.61 -18.60 22.16
N THR A 290 -7.06 -19.63 21.52
CA THR A 290 -5.65 -20.02 21.66
C THR A 290 -4.93 -19.97 20.32
N ILE A 291 -3.64 -19.65 20.36
CA ILE A 291 -2.76 -19.61 19.18
C ILE A 291 -1.49 -20.40 19.47
N ASP A 292 -1.25 -21.39 18.61
CA ASP A 292 -0.04 -22.20 18.58
C ASP A 292 0.78 -21.87 17.33
N VAL A 293 2.06 -21.59 17.51
CA VAL A 293 3.00 -21.27 16.44
C VAL A 293 4.08 -22.34 16.39
N TYR A 294 4.24 -22.96 15.22
CA TYR A 294 5.24 -24.01 14.98
C TYR A 294 6.47 -23.46 14.28
N ARG A 295 7.61 -24.14 14.41
CA ARG A 295 8.90 -23.76 13.78
C ARG A 295 8.80 -23.57 12.26
N SER A 296 7.88 -24.27 11.59
CA SER A 296 7.61 -24.14 10.15
C SER A 296 6.95 -22.81 9.75
N GLY A 297 6.50 -21.99 10.71
CA GLY A 297 5.64 -20.83 10.45
C GLY A 297 4.15 -21.21 10.31
N LEU A 298 3.78 -22.47 10.56
CA LEU A 298 2.37 -22.82 10.71
C LEU A 298 1.85 -22.21 12.01
N VAL A 299 0.71 -21.53 11.91
CA VAL A 299 -0.04 -20.95 13.02
C VAL A 299 -1.39 -21.66 13.09
N ALA A 300 -1.62 -22.38 14.18
CA ALA A 300 -2.92 -22.97 14.50
C ALA A 300 -3.67 -22.03 15.45
N VAL A 301 -4.92 -21.74 15.12
CA VAL A 301 -5.80 -20.90 15.92
C VAL A 301 -7.01 -21.74 16.29
N HIS A 302 -7.31 -21.79 17.58
CA HIS A 302 -8.54 -22.39 18.10
C HIS A 302 -9.41 -21.29 18.71
N LEU A 303 -10.60 -21.10 18.16
CA LEU A 303 -11.62 -20.20 18.67
C LEU A 303 -12.68 -20.98 19.45
N ILE A 304 -12.99 -20.52 20.65
CA ILE A 304 -14.08 -21.09 21.46
C ILE A 304 -15.42 -20.63 20.84
N LYS A 305 -16.26 -21.58 20.42
CA LYS A 305 -17.59 -21.27 19.87
C LYS A 305 -18.43 -20.52 20.91
N GLY A 306 -19.13 -19.47 20.48
CA GLY A 306 -19.94 -18.61 21.35
C GLY A 306 -19.13 -17.58 22.15
N SER A 307 -17.79 -17.56 22.01
CA SER A 307 -16.99 -16.46 22.55
C SER A 307 -17.14 -15.19 21.70
N ARG A 308 -16.87 -14.03 22.32
CA ARG A 308 -16.91 -12.74 21.63
C ARG A 308 -16.02 -12.70 20.38
N PRO A 309 -14.74 -13.14 20.38
CA PRO A 309 -13.95 -13.16 19.16
C PRO A 309 -14.52 -14.05 18.05
N TYR A 310 -15.11 -15.19 18.40
CA TYR A 310 -15.76 -16.08 17.45
C TYR A 310 -16.91 -15.36 16.73
N ASP A 311 -17.78 -14.68 17.48
CA ASP A 311 -18.91 -13.95 16.92
C ASP A 311 -18.49 -12.71 16.12
N LEU A 312 -17.40 -12.04 16.53
CA LEU A 312 -16.84 -10.89 15.83
C LEU A 312 -16.20 -11.26 14.49
N LEU A 313 -15.55 -12.42 14.42
CA LEU A 313 -14.89 -12.92 13.22
C LEU A 313 -15.83 -13.67 12.29
N ARG A 314 -17.01 -14.07 12.76
CA ARG A 314 -18.00 -14.80 11.96
C ARG A 314 -18.46 -13.94 10.77
N PRO A 315 -18.19 -14.36 9.52
CA PRO A 315 -18.60 -13.59 8.35
C PRO A 315 -20.13 -13.55 8.25
N ALA A 316 -20.67 -12.44 7.75
CA ALA A 316 -22.08 -12.39 7.37
C ALA A 316 -22.36 -13.42 6.26
N LYS A 317 -23.59 -13.95 6.16
CA LYS A 317 -23.98 -15.03 5.22
C LYS A 317 -23.59 -14.80 3.74
N ARG A 318 -23.33 -13.55 3.34
CA ARG A 318 -22.96 -13.15 1.97
C ARG A 318 -21.58 -12.49 1.84
N ALA A 319 -20.82 -12.39 2.94
CA ALA A 319 -19.48 -11.80 2.94
C ALA A 319 -18.41 -12.86 2.60
N ASP A 320 -17.23 -12.40 2.18
CA ASP A 320 -16.05 -13.26 2.06
C ASP A 320 -15.80 -13.96 3.40
N GLN A 321 -15.74 -15.29 3.39
CA GLN A 321 -15.69 -16.12 4.60
C GLN A 321 -14.27 -16.28 5.13
N ARG A 322 -13.41 -15.28 4.94
CA ARG A 322 -11.99 -15.36 5.26
C ARG A 322 -11.61 -14.43 6.39
N VAL A 323 -10.78 -14.93 7.29
CA VAL A 323 -10.18 -14.17 8.40
C VAL A 323 -8.70 -14.01 8.13
N ASN A 324 -8.18 -12.79 8.34
CA ASN A 324 -6.76 -12.53 8.24
C ASN A 324 -6.06 -12.93 9.54
N VAL A 325 -5.21 -13.96 9.47
CA VAL A 325 -4.31 -14.38 10.54
C VAL A 325 -2.94 -13.81 10.24
N ALA A 326 -2.38 -13.04 11.17
CA ALA A 326 -1.08 -12.40 10.98
C ALA A 326 -0.22 -12.47 12.24
N CYS A 327 1.09 -12.52 12.05
CA CYS A 327 2.09 -12.55 13.10
C CYS A 327 3.27 -11.66 12.73
N ALA A 328 3.93 -11.09 13.74
CA ALA A 328 5.05 -10.19 13.52
C ALA A 328 6.11 -10.26 14.63
N ARG A 329 7.34 -9.96 14.22
CA ARG A 329 8.39 -9.44 15.08
C ARG A 329 8.25 -7.93 15.16
N LEU A 330 8.49 -7.38 16.34
CA LEU A 330 8.23 -6.01 16.70
C LEU A 330 9.51 -5.36 17.21
N ALA A 331 9.58 -4.04 17.06
CA ALA A 331 10.68 -3.25 17.57
C ALA A 331 10.20 -1.85 17.91
N TYR A 332 10.80 -1.27 18.95
CA TYR A 332 10.52 0.08 19.41
C TYR A 332 11.81 0.84 19.70
N GLY A 333 11.93 2.05 19.15
CA GLY A 333 13.10 2.92 19.33
C GLY A 333 12.79 4.34 18.89
N ALA A 334 13.44 5.33 19.53
CA ALA A 334 13.24 6.76 19.27
C ALA A 334 11.77 7.18 19.11
N GLY A 335 10.89 6.69 19.98
CA GLY A 335 9.47 7.03 19.96
C GLY A 335 8.66 6.40 18.81
N ARG A 336 9.18 5.38 18.12
CA ARG A 336 8.51 4.75 16.96
C ARG A 336 8.51 3.24 17.05
N TRP A 337 7.39 2.66 16.63
CA TRP A 337 7.24 1.24 16.37
C TRP A 337 7.57 0.90 14.92
N ALA A 338 8.09 -0.30 14.75
CA ALA A 338 8.10 -0.98 13.47
C ALA A 338 7.73 -2.46 13.67
N SER A 339 7.14 -3.03 12.64
CA SER A 339 6.80 -4.45 12.59
C SER A 339 7.39 -5.09 11.33
N LEU A 340 7.87 -6.31 11.48
CA LEU A 340 8.24 -7.21 10.41
C LEU A 340 7.38 -8.46 10.57
N GLY A 341 6.41 -8.66 9.69
CA GLY A 341 5.42 -9.71 9.82
C GLY A 341 4.73 -10.01 8.51
N ALA A 342 3.87 -11.02 8.56
CA ALA A 342 3.04 -11.47 7.45
C ALA A 342 1.63 -11.75 7.93
N GLY A 343 0.69 -11.69 7.00
CA GLY A 343 -0.68 -12.16 7.22
C GLY A 343 -1.18 -12.95 6.02
N ILE A 344 -2.07 -13.89 6.30
CA ILE A 344 -2.76 -14.68 5.27
C ILE A 344 -4.23 -14.79 5.63
N SER A 345 -5.09 -14.66 4.61
CA SER A 345 -6.53 -14.87 4.79
C SER A 345 -6.86 -16.34 4.68
N VAL A 346 -7.41 -16.95 5.73
CA VAL A 346 -7.84 -18.36 5.79
C VAL A 346 -9.35 -18.47 5.93
N PRO A 347 -9.98 -19.56 5.46
CA PRO A 347 -11.39 -19.79 5.72
C PRO A 347 -11.71 -19.73 7.22
N PHE A 348 -12.80 -19.07 7.58
CA PHE A 348 -13.27 -18.97 8.95
C PHE A 348 -13.70 -20.34 9.49
N GLY A 349 -13.28 -20.65 10.71
CA GLY A 349 -13.68 -21.85 11.43
C GLY A 349 -13.36 -21.71 12.92
N SER A 350 -13.87 -22.64 13.74
CA SER A 350 -13.43 -22.75 15.15
C SER A 350 -12.00 -23.26 15.26
N GLU A 351 -11.50 -23.91 14.21
CA GLU A 351 -10.09 -24.20 14.04
C GLU A 351 -9.63 -23.62 12.70
N MET A 352 -8.52 -22.89 12.71
CA MET A 352 -7.92 -22.31 11.52
C MET A 352 -6.42 -22.61 11.52
N ARG A 353 -5.86 -22.88 10.35
CA ARG A 353 -4.43 -23.15 10.20
C ARG A 353 -3.87 -22.31 9.07
N ALA A 354 -2.87 -21.49 9.39
CA ALA A 354 -2.34 -20.46 8.53
C ALA A 354 -0.81 -20.60 8.44
N ALA A 355 -0.25 -20.77 7.25
CA ALA A 355 1.19 -20.82 7.06
C ALA A 355 1.79 -19.40 6.96
N VAL A 356 1.78 -18.69 8.09
CA VAL A 356 2.30 -17.32 8.25
C VAL A 356 3.82 -17.39 8.18
N GLY A 357 4.38 -17.27 6.97
CA GLY A 357 5.80 -17.58 6.72
C GLY A 357 6.06 -18.01 5.28
N THR A 358 5.02 -18.45 4.57
CA THR A 358 5.13 -19.07 3.25
C THR A 358 4.36 -18.32 2.17
N ILE A 359 4.17 -17.00 2.32
CA ILE A 359 3.32 -16.21 1.40
C ILE A 359 3.71 -16.52 -0.05
N SER A 360 2.65 -16.73 -0.85
CA SER A 360 2.68 -17.05 -2.27
C SER A 360 3.78 -16.32 -3.04
N PRO A 361 4.53 -17.01 -3.94
CA PRO A 361 5.65 -16.46 -4.70
C PRO A 361 5.29 -15.26 -5.60
N ILE A 362 4.01 -14.94 -5.71
CA ILE A 362 3.46 -13.85 -6.52
C ILE A 362 3.54 -12.50 -5.79
N GLN A 363 3.54 -12.45 -4.45
CA GLN A 363 3.33 -11.18 -3.73
C GLN A 363 4.56 -10.59 -3.04
N MET A 364 5.51 -11.37 -2.53
CA MET A 364 6.83 -10.87 -2.10
C MET A 364 7.82 -12.03 -2.17
N ARG A 365 8.98 -11.83 -2.83
CA ARG A 365 10.05 -12.87 -2.88
C ARG A 365 10.98 -12.82 -1.67
N GLY A 366 10.82 -11.83 -0.79
CA GLY A 366 11.54 -11.80 0.48
C GLY A 366 11.05 -12.89 1.43
N GLU A 367 11.96 -13.48 2.19
CA GLU A 367 11.58 -14.45 3.20
C GLU A 367 10.80 -13.72 4.29
N VAL A 368 9.60 -14.22 4.55
CA VAL A 368 8.78 -13.75 5.64
C VAL A 368 9.51 -14.09 6.96
N PRO A 369 9.49 -13.21 7.97
CA PRO A 369 10.03 -13.55 9.28
C PRO A 369 9.48 -14.90 9.77
N ARG A 370 10.40 -15.81 10.09
CA ARG A 370 10.10 -17.07 10.77
C ARG A 370 9.91 -16.81 12.27
N PRO A 371 9.19 -17.68 12.99
CA PRO A 371 9.10 -17.59 14.43
C PRO A 371 10.48 -17.76 15.11
N PRO A 372 10.66 -17.25 16.33
CA PRO A 372 9.62 -16.72 17.22
C PRO A 372 9.10 -15.32 16.81
N TYR A 373 7.81 -15.10 17.05
CA TYR A 373 7.12 -13.82 16.90
C TYR A 373 6.96 -13.12 18.24
N ASP A 374 6.76 -11.80 18.21
CA ASP A 374 6.39 -11.04 19.41
C ASP A 374 4.88 -11.09 19.68
N GLY A 375 4.08 -11.23 18.63
CA GLY A 375 2.65 -11.48 18.75
C GLY A 375 1.97 -11.85 17.43
N CYS A 376 0.77 -12.39 17.56
CA CYS A 376 -0.16 -12.68 16.46
C CYS A 376 -1.51 -12.02 16.70
N TRP A 377 -2.26 -11.77 15.63
CA TRP A 377 -3.60 -11.21 15.71
C TRP A 377 -4.52 -11.71 14.60
N LEU A 378 -5.83 -11.67 14.88
CA LEU A 378 -6.88 -11.98 13.93
C LEU A 378 -7.78 -10.76 13.71
N LYS A 379 -7.81 -10.27 12.47
CA LYS A 379 -8.64 -9.12 12.09
C LYS A 379 -9.85 -9.59 11.29
N GLY A 380 -11.04 -9.14 11.72
CA GLY A 380 -12.25 -9.18 10.92
C GLY A 380 -12.49 -7.83 10.23
N THR A 381 -13.71 -7.62 9.73
CA THR A 381 -14.12 -6.37 9.05
C THR A 381 -14.68 -5.30 10.01
N PHE A 382 -14.53 -5.47 11.32
CA PHE A 382 -14.98 -4.53 12.37
C PHE A 382 -13.82 -3.63 12.87
N GLY A 383 -14.08 -2.67 13.75
CA GLY A 383 -13.09 -1.69 14.20
C GLY A 383 -12.82 -0.58 13.19
N LEU A 384 -13.74 -0.38 12.23
CA LEU A 384 -13.67 0.67 11.21
C LEU A 384 -14.29 1.99 11.69
N ARG A 385 -15.07 1.97 12.76
CA ARG A 385 -15.76 3.14 13.32
C ARG A 385 -15.37 3.31 14.78
N TRP A 386 -15.25 4.57 15.21
CA TRP A 386 -15.00 4.89 16.61
C TRP A 386 -16.19 4.46 17.47
N ASN A 387 -15.90 3.96 18.67
CA ASN A 387 -16.88 3.43 19.63
C ASN A 387 -17.86 2.39 19.05
N ASP A 388 -17.44 1.63 18.04
CA ASP A 388 -18.25 0.47 17.65
C ASP A 388 -18.34 -0.50 18.84
N SER A 389 -19.48 -1.18 18.97
CA SER A 389 -19.70 -2.16 20.05
C SER A 389 -18.74 -3.35 19.98
N ARG A 390 -17.91 -3.41 18.93
CA ARG A 390 -17.06 -4.56 18.58
C ARG A 390 -15.63 -4.38 19.07
N GLY A 391 -15.12 -3.15 19.22
CA GLY A 391 -13.87 -2.81 19.91
C GLY A 391 -12.78 -2.22 18.99
N MET A 392 -11.74 -1.65 19.60
CA MET A 392 -10.59 -1.03 18.90
C MET A 392 -9.38 -1.95 18.77
N HIS A 393 -9.39 -3.11 19.44
CA HIS A 393 -8.41 -4.18 19.29
C HIS A 393 -8.79 -5.07 18.09
N ALA A 394 -7.85 -5.87 17.60
CA ALA A 394 -8.21 -7.02 16.78
C ALA A 394 -9.11 -7.99 17.59
N ALA A 395 -9.86 -8.88 16.93
CA ALA A 395 -10.75 -9.82 17.65
C ALA A 395 -9.96 -10.71 18.59
N VAL A 396 -8.77 -11.10 18.15
CA VAL A 396 -7.80 -11.86 18.92
C VAL A 396 -6.47 -11.18 18.78
N GLU A 397 -5.80 -10.92 19.89
CA GLU A 397 -4.43 -10.45 19.98
C GLU A 397 -3.72 -11.32 21.01
N VAL A 398 -2.69 -12.04 20.58
CA VAL A 398 -1.87 -12.88 21.46
C VAL A 398 -0.45 -12.34 21.45
N ALA A 399 -0.01 -11.86 22.59
CA ALA A 399 1.37 -11.44 22.81
C ALA A 399 2.19 -12.61 23.36
N PHE A 400 3.27 -12.98 22.66
CA PHE A 400 4.20 -13.99 23.15
C PHE A 400 5.36 -13.38 23.95
N THR A 401 5.58 -12.07 23.82
CA THR A 401 6.65 -11.35 24.51
C THR A 401 6.11 -10.11 25.24
N PRO A 402 6.83 -9.57 26.25
CA PRO A 402 6.48 -8.28 26.86
C PRO A 402 6.42 -7.15 25.83
N LEU A 403 7.28 -7.21 24.80
CA LEU A 403 7.27 -6.25 23.71
C LEU A 403 5.97 -6.33 22.88
N GLY A 404 5.48 -7.54 22.60
CA GLY A 404 4.19 -7.76 21.95
C GLY A 404 3.01 -7.22 22.77
N ARG A 405 3.00 -7.46 24.08
CA ARG A 405 1.96 -6.96 25.00
C ARG A 405 1.90 -5.43 24.97
N ARG A 406 3.08 -4.83 25.08
CA ARG A 406 3.29 -3.38 25.01
C ARG A 406 2.80 -2.80 23.67
N TYR A 407 3.12 -3.45 22.57
CA TYR A 407 2.70 -3.04 21.22
C TYR A 407 1.18 -3.05 21.06
N PHE A 408 0.50 -4.13 21.47
CA PHE A 408 -0.95 -4.22 21.34
C PHE A 408 -1.69 -3.19 22.19
N ALA A 409 -1.23 -2.96 23.43
CA ALA A 409 -1.80 -1.93 24.31
C ALA A 409 -1.74 -0.53 23.67
N GLU A 410 -0.59 -0.15 23.10
CA GLU A 410 -0.47 1.14 22.39
C GLU A 410 -1.16 1.16 21.04
N LEU A 411 -1.17 0.06 20.29
CA LEU A 411 -1.84 0.00 19.00
C LEU A 411 -3.34 0.29 19.18
N ALA A 412 -3.97 -0.33 20.18
CA ALA A 412 -5.37 -0.12 20.49
C ALA A 412 -5.66 1.33 20.93
N ALA A 413 -4.82 1.91 21.79
CA ALA A 413 -4.97 3.32 22.19
C ALA A 413 -4.77 4.28 21.00
N ALA A 414 -3.78 4.03 20.14
CA ALA A 414 -3.54 4.81 18.92
C ALA A 414 -4.68 4.67 17.90
N GLN A 415 -5.25 3.48 17.75
CA GLN A 415 -6.41 3.24 16.89
C GLN A 415 -7.65 3.99 17.39
N ASP A 416 -7.92 3.93 18.70
CA ASP A 416 -9.04 4.63 19.32
C ASP A 416 -8.93 6.14 19.15
N LEU A 417 -7.75 6.72 19.45
CA LEU A 417 -7.48 8.14 19.19
C LEU A 417 -7.64 8.48 17.71
N GLY A 418 -7.03 7.70 16.82
CA GLY A 418 -7.09 7.96 15.39
C GLY A 418 -8.50 7.89 14.79
N LEU A 419 -9.36 7.00 15.32
CA LEU A 419 -10.76 6.90 14.92
C LEU A 419 -11.61 8.01 15.54
N PHE A 420 -11.38 8.35 16.81
CA PHE A 420 -12.05 9.47 17.48
C PHE A 420 -11.83 10.78 16.72
N MET A 421 -10.60 11.05 16.29
CA MET A 421 -10.26 12.25 15.50
C MET A 421 -10.95 12.32 14.13
N ARG A 422 -11.51 11.21 13.64
CA ARG A 422 -12.24 11.11 12.36
C ARG A 422 -13.76 11.22 12.51
N THR A 423 -14.27 11.27 13.73
CA THR A 423 -15.71 11.49 13.98
C THR A 423 -16.19 12.81 13.36
N SER A 424 -17.45 12.89 12.93
CA SER A 424 -18.04 14.10 12.36
C SER A 424 -17.97 15.27 13.36
N GLN A 425 -18.16 14.99 14.65
CA GLN A 425 -18.06 15.97 15.73
C GLN A 425 -16.64 16.55 15.84
N MET A 426 -15.59 15.71 15.79
CA MET A 426 -14.20 16.20 15.80
C MET A 426 -13.83 16.93 14.51
N ARG A 427 -14.37 16.51 13.35
CA ARG A 427 -14.22 17.27 12.08
C ARG A 427 -14.83 18.67 12.20
N SER A 428 -16.04 18.77 12.76
CA SER A 428 -16.73 20.05 13.01
C SER A 428 -15.93 20.95 13.98
N ILE A 429 -15.41 20.40 15.08
CA ILE A 429 -14.57 21.15 16.02
C ILE A 429 -13.32 21.68 15.30
N ARG A 430 -12.63 20.84 14.53
CA ARG A 430 -11.44 21.25 13.77
C ARG A 430 -11.72 22.34 12.75
N ALA A 431 -12.88 22.31 12.09
CA ALA A 431 -13.30 23.37 11.20
C ALA A 431 -13.49 24.69 11.97
N GLY A 432 -14.24 24.67 13.09
CA GLY A 432 -14.44 25.85 13.94
C GLY A 432 -13.16 26.42 14.56
N MET A 433 -12.15 25.57 14.83
CA MET A 433 -10.83 26.03 15.29
C MET A 433 -10.10 26.93 14.29
N ARG A 434 -10.48 26.94 13.00
CA ARG A 434 -9.91 27.85 11.99
C ARG A 434 -10.48 29.25 12.08
N ASP A 435 -11.65 29.38 12.69
CA ASP A 435 -12.39 30.62 12.89
C ASP A 435 -12.25 31.13 14.34
N ASP A 436 -11.19 30.71 15.05
CA ASP A 436 -10.93 30.99 16.47
C ASP A 436 -12.08 30.57 17.43
N ARG A 437 -12.91 29.61 17.02
CA ARG A 437 -13.99 29.04 17.83
C ARG A 437 -13.58 27.69 18.39
N VAL A 438 -12.88 27.70 19.52
CA VAL A 438 -12.40 26.46 20.17
C VAL A 438 -13.19 26.19 21.45
N PRO A 439 -14.06 25.17 21.49
CA PRO A 439 -14.78 24.81 22.69
C PRO A 439 -13.83 24.33 23.79
N SER A 440 -14.20 24.54 25.06
CA SER A 440 -13.48 23.95 26.20
C SER A 440 -13.49 22.42 26.13
N GLY A 441 -12.52 21.77 26.80
CA GLY A 441 -12.45 20.30 26.85
C GLY A 441 -13.76 19.65 27.33
N ALA A 442 -14.39 20.21 28.37
CA ALA A 442 -15.69 19.77 28.88
C ALA A 442 -16.81 19.90 27.84
N ARG A 443 -16.85 20.99 27.06
CA ARG A 443 -17.84 21.18 25.99
C ARG A 443 -17.59 20.30 24.78
N ILE A 444 -16.34 19.89 24.53
CA ILE A 444 -16.04 18.87 23.53
C ILE A 444 -16.53 17.52 24.03
N ALA A 445 -16.20 17.15 25.27
CA ALA A 445 -16.58 15.88 25.87
C ALA A 445 -18.11 15.68 25.91
N SER A 446 -18.88 16.74 26.21
CA SER A 446 -20.36 16.64 26.24
C SER A 446 -21.00 16.33 24.88
N LYS A 447 -20.28 16.46 23.77
CA LYS A 447 -20.75 16.02 22.44
C LYS A 447 -20.65 14.51 22.22
N PHE A 448 -20.04 13.78 23.15
CA PHE A 448 -19.83 12.33 23.07
C PHE A 448 -20.46 11.67 24.29
N PRO A 449 -21.59 10.95 24.13
CA PRO A 449 -22.43 10.50 25.24
C PRO A 449 -21.78 9.48 26.17
N SER A 450 -20.63 8.89 25.81
CA SER A 450 -19.83 8.03 26.69
C SER A 450 -18.35 8.00 26.29
N ARG A 451 -17.48 7.62 27.24
CA ARG A 451 -16.02 7.39 27.08
C ARG A 451 -15.16 8.61 26.73
N VAL A 452 -15.69 9.83 26.81
CA VAL A 452 -14.90 11.06 26.62
C VAL A 452 -15.04 11.94 27.86
N VAL A 453 -13.91 12.39 28.40
CA VAL A 453 -13.86 13.24 29.60
C VAL A 453 -13.14 14.54 29.28
N GLY A 454 -13.68 15.66 29.77
CA GLY A 454 -12.97 16.93 29.74
C GLY A 454 -11.86 16.91 30.78
N LEU A 455 -10.64 17.27 30.36
CA LEU A 455 -9.48 17.37 31.24
C LEU A 455 -9.30 18.83 31.71
N GLY A 456 -8.86 19.01 32.96
CA GLY A 456 -8.56 20.33 33.52
C GLY A 456 -7.25 20.89 32.96
N GLU A 457 -6.23 20.04 32.88
CA GLU A 457 -4.89 20.39 32.39
C GLU A 457 -4.48 19.61 31.15
N ARG A 458 -3.50 20.16 30.42
CA ARG A 458 -2.97 19.57 29.18
C ARG A 458 -2.31 18.22 29.42
N THR A 459 -1.74 18.02 30.59
CA THR A 459 -0.96 16.83 30.97
C THR A 459 -1.77 15.77 31.69
N ASP A 460 -3.02 16.08 32.05
CA ASP A 460 -3.91 15.14 32.70
C ASP A 460 -4.13 13.88 31.86
N SER A 461 -4.45 12.81 32.58
CA SER A 461 -4.80 11.52 32.02
C SER A 461 -6.26 11.22 32.34
N ALA A 462 -7.01 10.80 31.31
CA ALA A 462 -8.34 10.27 31.52
C ALA A 462 -8.28 8.92 32.27
N PRO A 463 -9.37 8.52 32.96
CA PRO A 463 -9.49 7.17 33.49
C PRO A 463 -9.25 6.10 32.42
N PRO A 464 -8.74 4.91 32.79
CA PRO A 464 -8.54 3.80 31.85
C PRO A 464 -9.78 3.54 30.98
N GLY A 465 -9.57 3.30 29.68
CA GLY A 465 -10.65 3.06 28.72
C GLY A 465 -11.38 4.31 28.18
N SER A 466 -11.10 5.49 28.74
CA SER A 466 -11.66 6.77 28.32
C SER A 466 -10.67 7.61 27.50
N ILE A 467 -11.21 8.51 26.69
CA ILE A 467 -10.48 9.53 25.94
C ILE A 467 -10.58 10.85 26.71
N GLY A 468 -9.45 11.42 27.09
CA GLY A 468 -9.36 12.74 27.69
C GLY A 468 -9.22 13.83 26.64
N VAL A 469 -10.01 14.88 26.74
CA VAL A 469 -9.92 16.06 25.87
C VAL A 469 -9.62 17.30 26.69
N TRP A 470 -8.51 17.94 26.39
CA TRP A 470 -8.14 19.24 26.92
C TRP A 470 -8.16 20.29 25.80
N SER A 471 -8.51 21.53 26.14
CA SER A 471 -8.33 22.68 25.24
C SER A 471 -7.91 23.91 26.03
N ASN A 472 -7.08 24.75 25.41
CA ASN A 472 -6.76 26.08 25.94
C ASN A 472 -7.84 27.14 25.64
N GLY A 473 -8.95 26.75 24.99
CA GLY A 473 -10.03 27.66 24.60
C GLY A 473 -9.66 28.67 23.50
N ARG A 474 -8.46 28.56 22.92
CA ARG A 474 -7.96 29.48 21.89
C ARG A 474 -7.74 28.79 20.57
N ASN A 475 -6.80 27.84 20.54
CA ASN A 475 -6.35 27.27 19.28
C ASN A 475 -5.70 25.90 19.39
N ILE A 476 -5.58 25.35 20.61
CA ILE A 476 -5.01 24.04 20.87
C ILE A 476 -6.08 23.14 21.48
N VAL A 477 -6.19 21.94 20.92
CA VAL A 477 -6.92 20.82 21.52
C VAL A 477 -5.96 19.66 21.64
N VAL A 478 -5.91 19.01 22.80
CA VAL A 478 -5.15 17.78 23.03
C VAL A 478 -6.14 16.68 23.38
N VAL A 479 -6.07 15.59 22.61
CA VAL A 479 -6.84 14.39 22.86
C VAL A 479 -5.86 13.32 23.32
N SER A 480 -6.15 12.64 24.41
CA SER A 480 -5.26 11.63 24.99
C SER A 480 -6.01 10.41 25.48
N ARG A 481 -5.32 9.27 25.55
CA ARG A 481 -5.81 8.02 26.13
C ARG A 481 -4.64 7.32 26.83
N VAL A 482 -4.91 6.74 28.00
CA VAL A 482 -3.97 5.85 28.68
C VAL A 482 -4.10 4.45 28.07
N ALA A 483 -3.00 3.92 27.53
CA ALA A 483 -2.90 2.54 27.07
C ALA A 483 -2.99 1.58 28.27
N GLU A 484 -3.31 0.31 28.03
CA GLU A 484 -3.47 -0.68 29.12
C GLU A 484 -2.20 -0.90 29.95
N ASP A 485 -1.03 -0.55 29.39
CA ASP A 485 0.25 -0.58 30.10
C ASP A 485 0.57 0.72 30.87
N GLY A 486 -0.42 1.62 31.00
CA GLY A 486 -0.30 2.88 31.75
C GLY A 486 0.28 4.05 30.96
N ARG A 487 0.73 3.85 29.72
CA ARG A 487 1.38 4.92 28.94
C ARG A 487 0.34 5.85 28.30
N ARG A 488 0.56 7.15 28.45
CA ARG A 488 -0.30 8.17 27.85
C ARG A 488 0.03 8.37 26.38
N MET A 489 -0.93 8.08 25.52
CA MET A 489 -0.90 8.43 24.11
C MET A 489 -1.71 9.70 23.86
N TYR A 490 -1.28 10.53 22.92
CA TYR A 490 -1.95 11.79 22.62
C TYR A 490 -1.81 12.21 21.15
N VAL A 491 -2.77 13.04 20.75
CA VAL A 491 -2.82 13.77 19.49
C VAL A 491 -3.14 15.22 19.82
N SER A 492 -2.39 16.16 19.24
CA SER A 492 -2.73 17.58 19.34
C SER A 492 -3.30 18.11 18.02
N LEU A 493 -4.19 19.09 18.15
CA LEU A 493 -4.64 19.95 17.08
C LEU A 493 -4.17 21.37 17.37
N ARG A 494 -3.71 22.08 16.34
CA ARG A 494 -3.41 23.51 16.38
C ARG A 494 -4.09 24.19 15.19
N ASN A 495 -4.96 25.16 15.44
CA ASN A 495 -5.75 25.84 14.39
C ASN A 495 -6.47 24.83 13.47
N GLY A 496 -7.01 23.74 14.04
CA GLY A 496 -7.69 22.67 13.29
C GLY A 496 -6.78 21.70 12.51
N ALA A 497 -5.47 21.96 12.42
CA ALA A 497 -4.48 21.08 11.82
C ALA A 497 -3.89 20.12 12.86
N PHE A 498 -3.52 18.90 12.44
CA PHE A 498 -2.82 17.96 13.31
C PHE A 498 -1.42 18.49 13.67
N GLY A 499 -1.15 18.60 14.96
CA GLY A 499 0.14 18.96 15.52
C GLY A 499 0.95 17.74 15.96
N PRO A 500 1.89 17.93 16.92
CA PRO A 500 2.63 16.83 17.53
C PRO A 500 1.71 15.75 18.10
N ASN A 501 2.16 14.50 18.01
CA ASN A 501 1.52 13.34 18.59
C ASN A 501 2.60 12.31 18.96
N ASN A 502 2.28 11.39 19.87
CA ASN A 502 3.16 10.27 20.22
C ASN A 502 2.52 8.93 19.82
N LEU A 503 1.77 8.88 18.72
CA LEU A 503 1.18 7.63 18.23
C LEU A 503 2.23 6.63 17.70
N ALA A 504 3.51 6.98 17.77
CA ALA A 504 4.66 6.12 17.50
C ALA A 504 4.59 5.37 16.15
N GLY A 505 3.90 5.94 15.15
CA GLY A 505 3.73 5.32 13.83
C GLY A 505 2.70 4.18 13.79
N LEU A 506 2.00 3.88 14.88
CA LEU A 506 0.99 2.81 14.98
C LEU A 506 -0.30 3.14 14.23
N LYS A 507 -0.68 4.41 14.21
CA LYS A 507 -1.83 4.91 13.47
C LYS A 507 -1.47 6.21 12.80
N GLN A 508 -1.68 6.26 11.48
CA GLN A 508 -1.59 7.51 10.75
C GLN A 508 -2.92 8.26 10.86
N ILE A 509 -2.83 9.52 11.26
CA ILE A 509 -3.98 10.41 11.35
C ILE A 509 -3.98 11.26 10.08
N TYR A 510 -4.97 11.03 9.24
CA TYR A 510 -5.11 11.68 7.94
C TYR A 510 -6.23 12.72 7.96
N TYR A 511 -6.21 13.55 6.93
CA TYR A 511 -7.29 14.45 6.54
C TYR A 511 -8.30 13.71 5.68
#